data_AF-A0A538KEY6-F1
#
_entry.id   AF-A0A538KEY6-F1
#
_cell.length_a   1.000
_cell.length_b   1.000
_cell.length_c   1.000
_cell.angle_alpha   90.00
_cell.angle_beta   90.00
_cell.angle_gamma   90.00
#
_symmetry.space_group_name_H-M   'P 1'
#
loop_
_entity.id
_entity.type
_entity.pdbx_description
1 polymer ?
#
loop_
_entity_poly.entity_id
_entity_poly.type
_entity_poly.pdbx_seq_one_letter_code
_entity_poly.pdbx_strand_id
1 'polypeptide(L)'
;MADTSKIAKNLKAFQIAINAHDRENPTHNAWGIGLAHFDMERLGFEEGEEILPGITMHVDGGVSGNFRVLCDGDHDEELEAEETEVVEAVATQPAMAPLAPRREDDPTA
;
A
#
# COMPACT_ATOMS: atom_id res chain seq x y z
N MET A 1 4.06 -23.31 6.07
CA MET A 1 2.96 -22.67 5.32
C MET A 1 3.02 -21.21 5.68
N ALA A 2 3.10 -20.31 4.70
CA ALA A 2 3.07 -18.87 4.96
C ALA A 2 1.80 -18.53 5.75
N ASP A 3 1.92 -17.67 6.75
CA ASP A 3 0.79 -17.29 7.59
C ASP A 3 -0.19 -16.45 6.76
N THR A 4 -1.19 -17.13 6.20
CA THR A 4 -2.15 -16.56 5.24
C THR A 4 -2.96 -15.39 5.82
N SER A 5 -2.94 -15.18 7.14
CA SER A 5 -3.61 -14.06 7.79
C SER A 5 -2.98 -12.70 7.46
N LYS A 6 -1.66 -12.65 7.20
CA LYS A 6 -0.92 -11.42 6.85
C LYS A 6 -1.27 -10.90 5.45
N ILE A 7 -1.72 -11.80 4.59
CA ILE A 7 -1.63 -11.61 3.12
C ILE A 7 -2.96 -11.14 2.51
N ALA A 8 -4.11 -11.43 3.13
CA ALA A 8 -5.40 -11.37 2.45
C ALA A 8 -5.81 -10.00 1.90
N LYS A 9 -5.51 -8.89 2.59
CA LYS A 9 -5.87 -7.54 2.12
C LYS A 9 -4.91 -7.02 1.05
N ASN A 10 -3.62 -7.32 1.19
CA ASN A 10 -2.60 -6.85 0.26
C ASN A 10 -2.57 -7.69 -1.03
N LEU A 11 -2.89 -8.99 -0.95
CA LEU A 11 -2.98 -9.90 -2.10
C LEU A 11 -3.82 -9.36 -3.24
N LYS A 12 -5.00 -8.80 -2.94
CA LYS A 12 -5.88 -8.25 -3.97
C LYS A 12 -5.25 -7.03 -4.65
N ALA A 13 -4.61 -6.15 -3.88
CA ALA A 13 -3.92 -4.99 -4.42
C ALA A 13 -2.74 -5.39 -5.32
N PHE A 14 -1.91 -6.33 -4.85
CA PHE A 14 -0.79 -6.87 -5.62
C PHE A 14 -1.27 -7.53 -6.92
N GLN A 15 -2.29 -8.38 -6.86
CA GLN A 15 -2.82 -9.04 -8.06
C GLN A 15 -3.37 -8.03 -9.08
N ILE A 16 -4.08 -6.99 -8.62
CA ILE A 16 -4.59 -5.94 -9.51
C ILE A 16 -3.43 -5.21 -10.19
N ALA A 17 -2.41 -4.82 -9.43
CA ALA A 17 -1.25 -4.08 -9.95
C ALA A 17 -0.43 -4.92 -10.94
N ILE A 18 -0.18 -6.20 -10.63
CA ILE A 18 0.52 -7.13 -11.53
C ILE A 18 -0.26 -7.29 -12.83
N ASN A 19 -1.57 -7.53 -12.75
CA ASN A 19 -2.40 -7.70 -13.94
C ASN A 19 -2.46 -6.41 -14.79
N ALA A 20 -2.45 -5.24 -14.15
CA ALA A 20 -2.40 -3.96 -14.85
C ALA A 20 -1.05 -3.80 -15.56
N HIS A 21 0.05 -4.03 -14.84
CA HIS A 21 1.40 -4.01 -15.37
C HIS A 21 1.56 -4.93 -16.58
N ASP A 22 1.20 -6.22 -16.47
CA ASP A 22 1.42 -7.21 -17.54
C ASP A 22 0.56 -6.92 -18.78
N ARG A 23 -0.64 -6.35 -18.58
CA ARG A 23 -1.52 -5.92 -19.66
C ARG A 23 -0.95 -4.72 -20.42
N GLU A 24 -0.29 -3.79 -19.71
CA GLU A 24 0.29 -2.58 -20.27
C GLU A 24 1.70 -2.81 -20.84
N ASN A 25 2.42 -3.82 -20.32
CA ASN A 25 3.80 -4.15 -20.68
C ASN A 25 3.92 -5.58 -21.21
N PRO A 26 3.36 -5.91 -22.39
CA PRO A 26 3.32 -7.29 -22.90
C PRO A 26 4.69 -7.90 -23.25
N THR A 27 5.76 -7.11 -23.21
CA THR A 27 7.14 -7.54 -23.51
C THR A 27 7.98 -7.86 -22.29
N HIS A 28 7.48 -7.54 -21.09
CA HIS A 28 8.19 -7.71 -19.81
C HIS A 28 7.26 -8.38 -18.80
N ASN A 29 7.82 -9.06 -17.80
CA ASN A 29 7.07 -9.79 -16.80
C ASN A 29 7.38 -9.23 -15.41
N ALA A 30 6.33 -9.05 -14.61
CA ALA A 30 6.49 -8.81 -13.19
C ALA A 30 7.12 -10.03 -12.50
N TRP A 31 8.15 -9.80 -11.68
CA TRP A 31 8.82 -10.85 -10.89
C TRP A 31 8.81 -10.56 -9.39
N GLY A 32 8.41 -9.35 -8.97
CA GLY A 32 8.41 -8.99 -7.56
C GLY A 32 7.58 -7.77 -7.19
N ILE A 33 7.42 -7.59 -5.89
CA ILE A 33 6.83 -6.40 -5.27
C ILE A 33 7.87 -5.73 -4.39
N GLY A 34 8.18 -4.48 -4.70
CA GLY A 34 9.05 -3.61 -3.91
C GLY A 34 8.27 -2.86 -2.84
N LEU A 35 8.73 -2.94 -1.59
CA LEU A 35 8.21 -2.16 -0.45
C LEU A 35 9.33 -1.39 0.24
N ALA A 36 8.98 -0.25 0.83
CA ALA A 36 9.88 0.40 1.78
C ALA A 36 10.18 -0.57 2.94
N HIS A 37 11.42 -0.57 3.44
CA HIS A 37 11.85 -1.44 4.55
C HIS A 37 10.89 -1.38 5.75
N PHE A 38 10.43 -0.18 6.09
CA PHE A 38 9.48 0.02 7.18
C PHE A 38 8.14 -0.70 6.95
N ASP A 39 7.62 -0.69 5.71
CA ASP A 39 6.36 -1.38 5.40
C ASP A 39 6.53 -2.89 5.37
N MET A 40 7.69 -3.38 4.90
CA MET A 40 8.02 -4.81 4.94
C MET A 40 7.92 -5.34 6.38
N GLU A 41 8.57 -4.67 7.33
CA GLU A 41 8.51 -5.02 8.75
C GLU A 41 7.10 -4.85 9.33
N ARG A 42 6.42 -3.74 9.02
CA ARG A 42 5.09 -3.42 9.54
C ARG A 42 4.04 -4.43 9.07
N LEU A 43 4.13 -4.89 7.83
CA LEU A 43 3.23 -5.88 7.24
C LEU A 43 3.65 -7.32 7.56
N GLY A 44 4.88 -7.49 8.08
CA GLY A 44 5.41 -8.77 8.53
C GLY A 44 5.80 -9.71 7.39
N PHE A 45 6.23 -9.14 6.26
CA PHE A 45 6.80 -9.85 5.12
C PHE A 45 8.32 -10.01 5.30
N GLU A 46 8.89 -11.01 4.63
CA GLU A 46 10.33 -11.27 4.60
C GLU A 46 10.93 -11.01 3.21
N GLU A 47 12.19 -10.58 3.17
CA GLU A 47 12.93 -10.45 1.91
C GLU A 47 13.00 -11.79 1.17
N GLY A 48 12.58 -11.81 -0.10
CA GLY A 48 12.49 -13.00 -0.92
C GLY A 48 11.27 -13.89 -0.63
N GLU A 49 10.36 -13.49 0.26
CA GLU A 49 9.12 -14.24 0.51
C GLU A 49 8.26 -14.31 -0.77
N GLU A 50 7.88 -15.52 -1.19
CA GLU A 50 6.96 -15.72 -2.31
C GLU A 50 5.51 -15.60 -1.83
N ILE A 51 4.81 -14.58 -2.33
CA ILE A 51 3.43 -14.25 -1.93
C ILE A 51 2.38 -14.63 -2.99
N LEU A 52 2.80 -14.73 -4.24
CA LEU A 52 2.05 -15.20 -5.41
C LEU A 52 3.02 -16.05 -6.25
N PRO A 53 2.53 -17.00 -7.07
CA PRO A 53 3.43 -17.84 -7.88
C PRO A 53 4.39 -17.01 -8.74
N GLY A 54 5.69 -17.12 -8.49
CA GLY A 54 6.73 -16.38 -9.23
C GLY A 54 6.90 -14.91 -8.83
N ILE A 55 6.22 -14.44 -7.78
CA ILE A 55 6.31 -13.06 -7.30
C ILE A 55 6.88 -13.05 -5.88
N THR A 56 8.03 -12.41 -5.73
CA THR A 56 8.76 -12.32 -4.46
C THR A 56 8.75 -10.90 -3.88
N MET A 57 8.85 -10.80 -2.56
CA MET A 57 8.91 -9.51 -1.84
C MET A 57 10.34 -8.98 -1.77
N HIS A 58 10.53 -7.68 -2.03
CA HIS A 58 11.84 -7.02 -2.01
C HIS A 58 11.80 -5.71 -1.24
N VAL A 59 12.84 -5.45 -0.45
CA VAL A 59 13.09 -4.13 0.13
C VAL A 59 13.56 -3.22 -0.99
N ASP A 60 12.86 -2.10 -1.11
CA ASP A 60 13.03 -1.14 -2.17
C ASP A 60 13.16 0.27 -1.59
N GLY A 61 13.86 1.15 -2.31
CA GLY A 61 14.15 2.53 -1.89
C GLY A 61 12.95 3.49 -1.98
N GLY A 62 11.74 2.96 -2.10
CA GLY A 62 10.51 3.72 -2.26
C GLY A 62 10.02 4.41 -0.98
N VAL A 63 8.89 5.11 -1.10
CA VAL A 63 8.23 5.79 0.02
C VAL A 63 7.27 4.84 0.73
N SER A 64 7.16 4.96 2.05
CA SER A 64 6.24 4.14 2.84
C SER A 64 4.77 4.36 2.47
N GLY A 65 3.95 3.31 2.57
CA GLY A 65 2.52 3.33 2.25
C GLY A 65 2.21 3.05 0.77
N ASN A 66 3.24 2.84 -0.06
CA ASN A 66 3.09 2.44 -1.45
C ASN A 66 3.93 1.20 -1.76
N PHE A 67 3.68 0.57 -2.92
CA PHE A 67 4.48 -0.53 -3.43
C PHE A 67 4.79 -0.33 -4.90
N ARG A 68 5.88 -0.94 -5.38
CA ARG A 68 6.27 -0.95 -6.79
C ARG A 68 6.18 -2.35 -7.35
N VAL A 69 5.74 -2.47 -8.60
CA VAL A 69 5.85 -3.73 -9.35
C VAL A 69 7.26 -3.77 -9.94
N LEU A 70 8.01 -4.82 -9.64
CA LEU A 70 9.34 -5.04 -10.17
C LEU A 70 9.23 -5.96 -11.38
N CYS A 71 9.76 -5.52 -12.52
CA CYS A 71 9.71 -6.25 -13.78
C CYS A 71 11.09 -6.38 -14.42
N ASP A 72 11.23 -7.28 -15.39
CA ASP A 72 12.47 -7.53 -16.14
C ASP A 72 12.67 -6.57 -17.31
N GLY A 73 11.83 -5.53 -17.41
CA GLY A 73 11.94 -4.50 -18.43
C GLY A 73 12.95 -3.42 -18.09
N ASP A 74 13.69 -2.98 -19.11
CA ASP A 74 14.54 -1.79 -19.03
C ASP A 74 13.62 -0.56 -19.10
N HIS A 75 13.08 -0.17 -17.94
CA HIS A 75 12.42 1.12 -17.79
C HIS A 75 13.50 2.16 -17.53
N ASP A 76 13.98 2.80 -18.59
CA ASP A 76 14.76 4.04 -18.45
C ASP A 76 13.96 4.99 -17.53
N GLU A 77 14.62 5.56 -16.51
CA GLU A 77 14.02 6.39 -15.44
C GLU A 77 13.42 7.73 -15.94
N GLU A 78 12.97 7.83 -17.19
CA GLU A 78 12.22 8.97 -17.71
C GLU A 78 10.76 8.85 -17.26
N LEU A 79 10.54 9.18 -15.99
CA LEU A 79 9.26 9.16 -15.29
C LEU A 79 8.20 10.01 -16.01
N GLU A 80 7.39 9.40 -16.87
CA GLU A 80 6.02 9.84 -17.06
C GLU A 80 5.26 9.50 -15.76
N ALA A 81 5.19 10.51 -14.87
CA ALA A 81 4.31 10.45 -13.72
C ALA A 81 2.86 10.44 -14.20
N GLU A 82 2.32 9.25 -14.50
CA GLU A 82 0.89 9.07 -14.62
C GLU A 82 0.25 9.37 -13.27
N GLU A 83 -0.49 10.47 -13.20
CA GLU A 83 -1.32 10.90 -12.08
C GLU A 83 -2.24 9.75 -11.66
N THR A 84 -1.88 9.04 -10.59
CA THR A 84 -2.83 8.17 -9.89
C THR A 84 -3.98 9.03 -9.38
N GLU A 85 -5.19 8.77 -9.86
CA GLU A 85 -6.43 9.38 -9.41
C GLU A 85 -6.51 9.32 -7.87
N VAL A 86 -6.28 10.46 -7.23
CA VAL A 86 -6.34 10.61 -5.78
C VAL A 86 -7.80 10.41 -5.37
N VAL A 87 -8.16 9.24 -4.85
CA VAL A 87 -9.49 9.00 -4.31
C VAL A 87 -9.68 9.92 -3.10
N GLU A 88 -10.45 10.99 -3.30
CA GLU A 88 -10.78 11.98 -2.28
C GLU A 88 -11.60 11.30 -1.17
N ALA A 89 -10.96 10.98 -0.05
CA ALA A 89 -11.65 10.49 1.14
C ALA A 89 -12.38 11.67 1.82
N VAL A 90 -13.59 11.96 1.35
CA VAL A 90 -14.47 12.96 1.96
C VAL A 90 -14.99 12.42 3.30
N ALA A 91 -14.33 12.76 4.40
CA ALA A 91 -14.85 12.60 5.75
C ALA A 91 -15.68 13.82 6.17
N THR A 92 -16.87 14.00 5.60
CA THR A 92 -17.83 15.01 6.10
C THR A 92 -18.71 14.39 7.19
N GLN A 93 -18.13 14.07 8.34
CA GLN A 93 -18.93 13.95 9.55
C GLN A 93 -18.31 14.84 10.64
N PRO A 94 -19.01 15.89 11.10
CA PRO A 94 -18.56 16.65 12.25
C PRO A 94 -18.54 15.72 13.46
N ALA A 95 -17.39 15.60 14.11
CA ALA A 95 -17.28 14.94 15.40
C ALA A 95 -18.12 15.71 16.41
N MET A 96 -19.32 15.21 16.72
CA MET A 96 -20.10 15.70 17.84
C MET A 96 -19.37 15.30 19.12
N ALA A 97 -18.73 16.27 19.77
CA ALA A 97 -18.22 16.09 21.12
C ALA A 97 -19.40 15.77 22.06
N PRO A 98 -19.32 14.72 22.89
CA PRO A 98 -20.33 14.50 23.92
C PRO A 98 -20.31 15.68 24.88
N LEU A 99 -21.45 16.37 25.04
CA LEU A 99 -21.62 17.37 26.09
C LEU A 99 -21.44 16.67 27.45
N ALA A 100 -20.33 16.94 28.13
CA ALA A 100 -20.21 16.58 29.53
C ALA A 100 -21.23 17.39 30.35
N PRO A 101 -21.87 16.81 31.37
CA PRO A 101 -22.74 17.57 32.26
C PRO A 101 -21.93 18.65 32.99
N ARG A 102 -22.53 19.84 33.14
CA ARG A 102 -21.96 20.94 33.92
C ARG A 102 -21.65 20.44 35.33
N ARG A 103 -20.42 20.69 35.81
CA ARG A 103 -20.09 20.53 37.23
C ARG A 103 -20.72 21.68 38.00
N GLU A 104 -21.22 21.42 39.20
CA GLU A 104 -21.96 22.37 40.04
C GLU A 104 -21.11 23.56 40.53
N ASP A 105 -19.80 23.56 40.28
CA ASP A 105 -18.84 24.59 40.72
C ASP A 105 -18.34 25.52 39.59
N ASP A 106 -19.10 25.70 38.51
CA ASP A 106 -18.73 26.64 37.43
C ASP A 106 -19.05 28.09 37.85
N PRO A 107 -18.06 29.00 37.98
CA PRO A 107 -18.30 30.35 38.48
C PRO A 107 -19.04 31.20 37.44
N THR A 108 -20.23 31.68 37.78
CA THR A 108 -21.00 32.68 37.02
C THR A 108 -20.17 33.94 36.80
N ALA A 109 -19.87 34.25 35.54
CA ALA A 109 -19.47 35.58 35.07
C ALA A 109 -20.70 36.45 34.80
#